data_AF-A0A954TTY7-F1
#
_entry.id   AF-A0A954TTY7-F1
#
_cell.length_a   1.000
_cell.length_b   1.000
_cell.length_c   1.000
_cell.angle_alpha   90.00
_cell.angle_beta   90.00
_cell.angle_gamma   90.00
#
_symmetry.space_group_name_H-M   'P 1'
#
loop_
_entity.id
_entity.type
_entity.pdbx_description
1 polymer ?
#
loop_
_entity_poly.entity_id
_entity_poly.type
_entity_poly.pdbx_seq_one_letter_code
_entity_poly.pdbx_strand_id
1 'polypeptide(L)'
;MKQLLLLIALLLPTITSGQDAFTLPASEEGLPGEGELRRYDGYVKNWARLRSQWSEQVAQDQNAVVFLGDSITQGWGPEFRGQFAGMKLANRGIGGDTTRGMLIRLQQDVLSLNPKAVVLLMGTNDLEIGLEPELISRNFAKVIQALK
;
A
#
# COMPACT_ATOMS: atom_id res chain seq x y z
N MET A 1 -13.16 36.39 -45.20
CA MET A 1 -12.31 35.36 -44.57
C MET A 1 -12.82 35.15 -43.14
N LYS A 2 -13.38 33.97 -42.84
CA LYS A 2 -13.98 33.65 -41.53
C LYS A 2 -12.88 33.33 -40.52
N GLN A 3 -12.83 34.05 -39.40
CA GLN A 3 -11.92 33.73 -38.30
C GLN A 3 -12.43 32.48 -37.57
N LEU A 4 -11.58 31.47 -37.48
CA LEU A 4 -11.82 30.21 -36.80
C LEU A 4 -11.48 30.37 -35.32
N LEU A 5 -12.48 30.37 -34.43
CA LEU A 5 -12.24 30.26 -32.98
C LEU A 5 -11.84 28.82 -32.65
N LEU A 6 -10.64 28.65 -32.09
CA LEU A 6 -10.16 27.39 -31.54
C LEU A 6 -10.62 27.31 -30.07
N LEU A 7 -11.66 26.50 -29.79
CA LEU A 7 -12.01 26.14 -28.41
C LEU A 7 -11.03 25.07 -27.91
N ILE A 8 -10.17 25.45 -26.98
CA ILE A 8 -9.36 24.50 -26.21
C ILE A 8 -10.26 23.95 -25.10
N ALA A 9 -10.76 22.73 -25.27
CA ALA A 9 -11.41 22.00 -24.20
C ALA A 9 -10.35 21.50 -23.22
N LEU A 10 -10.23 22.16 -22.07
CA LEU A 10 -9.48 21.66 -20.93
C LEU A 10 -10.23 20.45 -20.37
N LEU A 11 -9.75 19.24 -20.69
CA LEU A 11 -10.15 18.02 -20.01
C LEU A 11 -9.67 18.09 -18.56
N LEU A 12 -10.55 18.48 -17.65
CA LEU A 12 -10.31 18.30 -16.22
C LEU A 12 -10.33 16.78 -15.93
N PRO A 13 -9.34 16.24 -15.22
CA PRO A 13 -9.39 14.84 -14.81
C PRO A 13 -10.64 14.64 -13.95
N THR A 14 -11.43 13.64 -14.31
CA THR A 14 -12.52 13.15 -13.48
C THR A 14 -11.93 12.75 -12.12
N ILE A 15 -12.36 13.42 -11.07
CA ILE A 15 -12.08 13.00 -9.69
C ILE A 15 -12.86 11.71 -9.49
N THR A 16 -12.20 10.58 -9.73
CA THR A 16 -12.65 9.27 -9.29
C THR A 16 -12.89 9.35 -7.78
N SER A 17 -14.06 8.89 -7.34
CA SER A 17 -14.45 8.93 -5.94
C SER A 17 -13.33 8.33 -5.06
N GLY A 18 -13.08 8.90 -3.88
CA GLY A 18 -11.97 8.46 -3.02
C GLY A 18 -12.03 6.98 -2.59
N GLN A 19 -13.17 6.30 -2.76
CA GLN A 19 -13.29 4.85 -2.50
C GLN A 19 -12.76 3.99 -3.65
N ASP A 20 -12.95 4.40 -4.91
CA ASP A 20 -12.50 3.60 -6.05
C ASP A 20 -10.98 3.55 -6.16
N ALA A 21 -10.29 4.62 -5.72
CA ALA A 21 -8.83 4.73 -5.75
C ALA A 21 -8.10 3.68 -4.91
N PHE A 22 -8.77 3.10 -3.90
CA PHE A 22 -8.18 2.11 -3.00
C PHE A 22 -8.84 0.73 -3.11
N THR A 23 -9.62 0.50 -4.18
CA THR A 23 -10.12 -0.84 -4.50
C THR A 23 -8.96 -1.78 -4.77
N LEU A 24 -9.10 -3.05 -4.35
CA LEU A 24 -8.14 -4.07 -4.73
C LEU A 24 -8.24 -4.30 -6.26
N PRO A 25 -7.14 -4.29 -7.02
CA PRO A 25 -7.18 -4.51 -8.46
C PRO A 25 -7.91 -5.80 -8.85
N ALA A 26 -8.75 -5.74 -9.89
CA ALA A 26 -9.56 -6.88 -10.32
C ALA A 26 -8.72 -8.05 -10.87
N SER A 27 -7.54 -7.77 -11.41
CA SER A 27 -6.59 -8.76 -11.90
C SER A 27 -5.14 -8.37 -11.56
N GLU A 28 -4.23 -9.32 -11.71
CA GLU A 28 -2.78 -9.19 -11.52
C GLU A 28 -2.07 -8.64 -12.77
N GLU A 29 -2.80 -8.41 -13.86
CA GLU A 29 -2.23 -7.99 -15.14
C GLU A 29 -1.61 -6.60 -15.02
N GLY A 30 -0.35 -6.48 -15.45
CA GLY A 30 0.41 -5.23 -15.36
C GLY A 30 0.84 -4.83 -13.94
N LEU A 31 0.51 -5.62 -12.91
CA LEU A 31 0.89 -5.33 -11.53
C LEU A 31 2.26 -5.93 -11.18
N PRO A 32 3.08 -5.23 -10.38
CA PRO A 32 4.37 -5.74 -9.95
C PRO A 32 4.22 -7.00 -9.07
N GLY A 33 5.31 -7.75 -8.99
CA GLY A 33 5.40 -8.97 -8.18
C GLY A 33 4.82 -10.21 -8.84
N GLU A 34 4.87 -11.32 -8.12
CA GLU A 34 4.50 -12.67 -8.57
C GLU A 34 3.52 -13.30 -7.58
N GLY A 35 2.71 -14.26 -8.03
CA GLY A 35 1.69 -14.94 -7.22
C GLY A 35 0.35 -14.22 -7.19
N GLU A 36 -0.71 -14.90 -6.78
CA GLU A 36 -2.07 -14.34 -6.76
C GLU A 36 -2.23 -13.31 -5.63
N LEU A 37 -3.10 -12.32 -5.83
CA LEU A 37 -3.58 -11.49 -4.74
C LEU A 37 -4.61 -12.25 -3.92
N ARG A 38 -4.58 -12.05 -2.61
CA ARG A 38 -5.59 -12.56 -1.70
C ARG A 38 -6.91 -11.83 -1.94
N ARG A 39 -8.04 -12.54 -1.92
CA ARG A 39 -9.33 -11.98 -2.38
C ARG A 39 -10.56 -12.35 -1.54
N TYR A 40 -10.40 -12.97 -0.38
CA TYR A 40 -11.56 -13.19 0.49
C TYR A 40 -12.14 -11.84 0.98
N ASP A 41 -13.46 -11.78 1.16
CA ASP A 41 -14.20 -10.53 1.41
C ASP A 41 -13.62 -9.67 2.53
N GLY A 42 -13.22 -10.31 3.64
CA GLY A 42 -12.64 -9.61 4.79
C GLY A 42 -11.36 -8.86 4.44
N TYR A 43 -10.48 -9.45 3.64
CA TYR A 43 -9.25 -8.82 3.19
C TYR A 43 -9.55 -7.64 2.25
N VAL A 44 -10.40 -7.85 1.24
CA VAL A 44 -10.74 -6.81 0.25
C VAL A 44 -11.35 -5.59 0.93
N LYS A 45 -12.28 -5.79 1.87
CA LYS A 45 -12.90 -4.72 2.65
C LYS A 45 -11.88 -4.01 3.54
N ASN A 46 -10.99 -4.76 4.20
CA ASN A 46 -9.99 -4.20 5.10
C ASN A 46 -8.95 -3.38 4.34
N TRP A 47 -8.51 -3.86 3.17
CA TRP A 47 -7.60 -3.17 2.25
C TRP A 47 -8.16 -1.81 1.86
N ALA A 48 -9.37 -1.77 1.30
CA ALA A 48 -9.96 -0.51 0.86
C ALA A 48 -10.18 0.45 2.04
N ARG A 49 -10.72 -0.04 3.16
CA ARG A 49 -11.00 0.79 4.33
C ARG A 49 -9.74 1.43 4.91
N LEU A 50 -8.68 0.66 5.15
CA LEU A 50 -7.45 1.16 5.77
C LEU A 50 -6.71 2.13 4.85
N ARG A 51 -6.62 1.81 3.56
CA ARG A 51 -5.90 2.65 2.60
C ARG A 51 -6.63 3.97 2.33
N SER A 52 -7.97 3.96 2.29
CA SER A 52 -8.78 5.18 2.28
C SER A 52 -8.51 6.04 3.52
N GLN A 53 -8.51 5.43 4.72
CA GLN A 53 -8.22 6.15 5.96
C GLN A 53 -6.81 6.77 5.97
N TRP A 54 -5.80 6.04 5.52
CA TRP A 54 -4.42 6.54 5.49
C TRP A 54 -4.20 7.66 4.46
N SER A 55 -5.00 7.68 3.39
CA SER A 55 -4.91 8.74 2.38
C SER A 55 -5.25 10.12 2.96
N GLU A 56 -6.12 10.17 3.97
CA GLU A 56 -6.46 11.37 4.72
C GLU A 56 -5.37 11.77 5.74
N GLN A 57 -4.43 10.86 6.03
CA GLN A 57 -3.39 11.02 7.05
C GLN A 57 -1.99 11.29 6.47
N VAL A 58 -1.86 11.43 5.15
CA VAL A 58 -0.55 11.59 4.48
C VAL A 58 0.27 12.74 5.08
N ALA A 59 -0.34 13.91 5.28
CA ALA A 59 0.35 15.07 5.87
C ALA A 59 0.76 14.80 7.33
N GLN A 60 -0.11 14.13 8.09
CA GLN A 60 0.18 13.73 9.46
C GLN A 60 1.33 12.72 9.51
N ASP A 61 1.48 11.83 8.54
CA ASP A 61 2.45 10.73 8.57
C ASP A 61 3.77 11.04 7.85
N GLN A 62 3.94 12.24 7.29
CA GLN A 62 5.20 12.65 6.64
C GLN A 62 6.41 12.50 7.58
N ASN A 63 7.50 11.94 7.06
CA ASN A 63 8.76 11.69 7.76
C ASN A 63 8.64 10.77 8.99
N ALA A 64 7.62 9.92 9.03
CA ALA A 64 7.47 8.89 10.05
C ALA A 64 8.46 7.72 9.82
N VAL A 65 8.63 6.90 10.86
CA VAL A 65 9.07 5.50 10.72
C VAL A 65 7.84 4.69 10.33
N VAL A 66 7.86 4.09 9.15
CA VAL A 66 6.71 3.39 8.59
C VAL A 66 6.84 1.88 8.85
N PHE A 67 5.81 1.28 9.43
CA PHE A 67 5.72 -0.17 9.62
C PHE A 67 4.82 -0.75 8.53
N LEU A 68 5.41 -1.46 7.56
CA LEU A 68 4.69 -2.13 6.49
C LEU A 68 4.61 -3.62 6.79
N GLY A 69 3.39 -4.16 6.83
CA GLY A 69 3.20 -5.58 7.08
C GLY A 69 1.76 -6.07 7.04
N ASP A 70 1.53 -7.21 7.67
CA ASP A 70 0.24 -7.91 7.68
C ASP A 70 -0.56 -7.69 8.98
N SER A 71 -1.38 -8.68 9.40
CA SER A 71 -2.16 -8.64 10.64
C SER A 71 -1.30 -8.49 11.88
N ILE A 72 -0.09 -9.06 11.88
CA ILE A 72 0.86 -8.91 12.98
C ILE A 72 1.25 -7.46 13.11
N THR A 73 1.49 -6.74 12.00
CA THR A 73 1.80 -5.31 12.04
C THR A 73 0.54 -4.48 12.36
N GLN A 74 -0.60 -4.81 11.74
CA GLN A 74 -1.87 -4.09 11.96
C GLN A 74 -2.29 -4.11 13.44
N GLY A 75 -2.06 -5.22 14.14
CA GLY A 75 -2.41 -5.38 15.54
C GLY A 75 -1.63 -4.49 16.52
N TRP A 76 -0.58 -3.80 16.06
CA TRP A 76 0.21 -2.91 16.92
C TRP A 76 -0.45 -1.53 17.01
N GLY A 77 -1.02 -1.26 18.18
CA GLY A 77 -1.69 -0.01 18.53
C GLY A 77 -0.78 1.05 19.20
N PRO A 78 -1.39 2.07 19.83
CA PRO A 78 -1.21 3.50 19.51
C PRO A 78 0.17 4.17 19.67
N GLU A 79 1.23 3.50 20.12
CA GLU A 79 2.61 4.06 20.19
C GLU A 79 3.67 2.95 19.97
N PHE A 80 3.28 1.78 19.45
CA PHE A 80 4.06 0.53 19.53
C PHE A 80 4.56 0.26 20.98
N ARG A 81 3.66 0.39 21.96
CA ARG A 81 3.85 0.06 23.40
C ARG A 81 5.06 0.74 24.08
N GLY A 82 5.41 1.95 23.67
CA GLY A 82 6.52 2.71 24.23
C GLY A 82 7.91 2.21 23.82
N GLN A 83 7.99 1.17 22.98
CA GLN A 83 9.25 0.66 22.44
C GLN A 83 9.91 1.63 21.47
N PHE A 84 9.13 2.54 20.90
CA PHE A 84 9.57 3.57 19.95
C PHE A 84 9.23 4.97 20.44
N ALA A 85 9.25 5.18 21.77
CA ALA A 85 8.91 6.46 22.38
C ALA A 85 9.71 7.62 21.75
N GLY A 86 9.02 8.72 21.45
CA GLY A 86 9.62 9.91 20.82
C GLY A 86 9.82 9.81 19.31
N MET A 87 9.50 8.66 18.69
CA MET A 87 9.49 8.53 17.23
C MET A 87 8.09 8.82 16.67
N LYS A 88 8.06 9.49 15.53
CA LYS A 88 6.83 9.64 14.73
C LYS A 88 6.61 8.35 13.95
N LEU A 89 5.50 7.65 14.16
CA LEU A 89 5.25 6.33 13.59
C LEU A 89 4.05 6.36 12.64
N ALA A 90 4.08 5.52 11.61
CA ALA A 90 2.92 5.24 10.77
C ALA A 90 2.75 3.72 10.61
N ASN A 91 1.61 3.18 11.07
CA ASN A 91 1.28 1.78 10.91
C ASN A 91 0.57 1.57 9.56
N ARG A 92 1.17 0.77 8.68
CA ARG A 92 0.68 0.39 7.35
C ARG A 92 0.45 -1.13 7.25
N GLY A 93 0.05 -1.75 8.36
CA GLY A 93 -0.33 -3.16 8.42
C GLY A 93 -1.73 -3.43 7.87
N ILE A 94 -1.89 -4.44 7.02
CA ILE A 94 -3.20 -4.93 6.55
C ILE A 94 -3.32 -6.42 6.82
N GLY A 95 -4.29 -6.82 7.62
CA GLY A 95 -4.55 -8.21 7.96
C GLY A 95 -4.82 -9.06 6.73
N GLY A 96 -4.01 -10.10 6.56
CA GLY A 96 -4.06 -11.02 5.42
C GLY A 96 -3.17 -10.61 4.24
N ASP A 97 -2.50 -9.47 4.27
CA ASP A 97 -1.70 -8.98 3.14
C ASP A 97 -0.49 -9.89 2.83
N THR A 98 -0.20 -10.05 1.53
CA THR A 98 0.88 -10.87 1.01
C THR A 98 2.05 -10.01 0.57
N THR A 99 3.20 -10.62 0.27
CA THR A 99 4.36 -9.88 -0.26
C THR A 99 4.02 -9.11 -1.54
N ARG A 100 3.18 -9.67 -2.42
CA ARG A 100 2.73 -9.00 -3.65
C ARG A 100 1.78 -7.84 -3.35
N GLY A 101 0.82 -8.02 -2.43
CA GLY A 101 -0.08 -6.94 -2.03
C GLY A 101 0.69 -5.75 -1.43
N MET A 102 1.64 -6.01 -0.54
CA MET A 102 2.51 -4.97 0.02
C MET A 102 3.33 -4.24 -1.06
N LEU A 103 3.86 -4.96 -2.05
CA LEU A 103 4.60 -4.36 -3.16
C LEU A 103 3.72 -3.41 -3.99
N ILE A 104 2.48 -3.79 -4.29
CA ILE A 104 1.55 -2.99 -5.10
C ILE A 104 1.22 -1.65 -4.42
N ARG A 105 1.03 -1.65 -3.11
CA ARG A 105 0.66 -0.44 -2.36
C ARG A 105 1.85 0.37 -1.83
N LEU A 106 3.08 -0.13 -2.01
CA LEU A 106 4.30 0.43 -1.45
C LEU A 106 4.46 1.93 -1.74
N GLN A 107 4.21 2.34 -2.98
CA GLN A 107 4.37 3.74 -3.38
C GLN A 107 3.43 4.67 -2.62
N GLN A 108 2.15 4.33 -2.56
CA GLN A 108 1.11 5.19 -2.00
C GLN A 108 1.13 5.16 -0.47
N ASP A 109 1.33 3.99 0.12
CA ASP A 109 1.18 3.80 1.56
C ASP A 109 2.48 4.08 2.34
N VAL A 110 3.65 4.00 1.68
CA VAL A 110 4.96 4.11 2.33
C VAL A 110 5.83 5.21 1.72
N LEU A 111 6.18 5.10 0.43
CA LEU A 111 7.17 6.00 -0.18
C LEU A 111 6.67 7.45 -0.27
N SER A 112 5.38 7.65 -0.49
CA SER A 112 4.75 8.99 -0.51
C SER A 112 4.92 9.76 0.82
N LEU A 113 5.22 9.06 1.92
CA LEU A 113 5.38 9.63 3.25
C LEU A 113 6.79 10.15 3.52
N ASN A 114 7.72 10.01 2.56
CA ASN A 114 9.15 10.31 2.75
C ASN A 114 9.70 9.72 4.07
N PRO A 115 9.61 8.39 4.26
CA PRO A 115 9.88 7.77 5.54
C PRO A 115 11.33 7.95 5.98
N LYS A 116 11.54 8.14 7.29
CA LYS A 116 12.90 8.14 7.87
C LYS A 116 13.50 6.73 7.94
N ALA A 117 12.62 5.74 8.10
CA ALA A 117 12.94 4.33 8.11
C ALA A 117 11.68 3.52 7.79
N VAL A 118 11.87 2.30 7.29
CA VAL A 118 10.78 1.34 7.04
C VAL A 118 11.07 0.04 7.78
N VAL A 119 10.12 -0.41 8.58
CA VAL A 119 10.14 -1.71 9.26
C VAL A 119 9.25 -2.66 8.48
N LEU A 120 9.76 -3.83 8.13
CA LEU A 120 9.09 -4.81 7.27
C LEU A 120 8.81 -6.11 8.01
N LEU A 121 7.58 -6.61 7.91
CA LEU A 121 7.19 -7.95 8.32
C LEU A 121 6.17 -8.52 7.33
N MET A 122 6.54 -9.56 6.58
CA MET A 122 5.73 -10.09 5.48
C MET A 122 6.04 -11.56 5.18
N GLY A 123 5.12 -12.24 4.47
CA GLY A 123 5.33 -13.58 3.92
C GLY A 123 4.49 -14.70 4.56
N THR A 124 3.99 -14.53 5.79
CA THR A 124 3.21 -15.60 6.46
C THR A 124 1.92 -15.95 5.70
N ASN A 125 1.29 -14.96 5.06
CA ASN A 125 0.05 -15.13 4.30
C ASN A 125 0.30 -15.75 2.91
N ASP A 126 1.48 -15.49 2.33
CA ASP A 126 1.92 -16.13 1.10
C ASP A 126 2.11 -17.64 1.31
N LEU A 127 2.71 -18.03 2.44
CA LEU A 127 2.85 -19.43 2.84
C LEU A 127 1.50 -20.10 3.10
N GLU A 128 0.55 -19.39 3.72
CA GLU A 128 -0.79 -19.91 4.00
C GLU A 128 -1.56 -20.28 2.72
N ILE A 129 -1.35 -19.54 1.62
CA ILE A 129 -1.96 -19.85 0.31
C ILE A 129 -1.07 -20.75 -0.56
N GLY A 130 0.03 -21.27 -0.02
CA GLY A 130 0.88 -22.26 -0.69
C GLY A 130 1.83 -21.69 -1.76
N LEU A 131 2.25 -20.42 -1.65
CA LEU A 131 3.29 -19.90 -2.55
C LEU A 131 4.68 -20.43 -2.16
N GLU A 132 5.50 -20.71 -3.18
CA GLU A 132 6.87 -21.17 -3.00
C GLU A 132 7.76 -20.11 -2.34
N PRO A 133 8.63 -20.46 -1.37
CA PRO A 133 9.52 -19.53 -0.69
C PRO A 133 10.39 -18.67 -1.62
N GLU A 134 10.81 -19.21 -2.77
CA GLU A 134 11.61 -18.49 -3.75
C GLU A 134 10.81 -17.35 -4.41
N LEU A 135 9.52 -17.57 -4.67
CA LEU A 135 8.63 -16.54 -5.21
C LEU A 135 8.43 -15.42 -4.18
N ILE A 136 8.16 -15.80 -2.93
CA ILE A 136 8.03 -14.88 -1.79
C ILE A 136 9.29 -14.02 -1.67
N SER A 137 10.47 -14.67 -1.74
CA SER A 137 11.77 -14.00 -1.67
C SER A 137 12.00 -13.03 -2.83
N ARG A 138 11.55 -13.34 -4.05
CA ARG A 138 11.63 -12.42 -5.20
C ARG A 138 10.75 -11.18 -5.02
N ASN A 139 9.55 -11.33 -4.46
CA ASN A 139 8.71 -10.19 -4.11
C ASN A 139 9.35 -9.34 -3.01
N PHE A 140 9.93 -9.98 -1.99
CA PHE A 140 10.69 -9.29 -0.94
C PHE A 140 11.84 -8.47 -1.53
N ALA A 141 12.63 -9.06 -2.45
CA ALA A 141 13.72 -8.37 -3.12
C ALA A 141 13.24 -7.13 -3.90
N LYS A 142 12.08 -7.20 -4.57
CA LYS A 142 11.47 -6.05 -5.28
C LYS A 142 11.04 -4.95 -4.30
N VAL A 143 10.48 -5.30 -3.14
CA VAL A 143 10.16 -4.32 -2.08
C VAL A 143 11.44 -3.62 -1.61
N ILE A 144 12.48 -4.39 -1.28
CA ILE A 144 13.76 -3.82 -0.83
C ILE A 144 14.41 -2.94 -1.91
N GLN A 145 14.33 -3.33 -3.18
CA GLN A 145 14.85 -2.53 -4.28
C GLN A 145 14.14 -1.19 -4.40
N ALA A 146 12.82 -1.15 -4.21
CA ALA A 146 12.03 0.08 -4.27
C ALA A 146 12.22 1.02 -3.06
N LEU A 147 12.82 0.54 -1.97
CA LEU A 147 13.13 1.34 -0.78
C LEU A 147 14.52 2.00 -0.80
N LYS A 148 15.37 1.68 -1.79
CA LYS A 148 16.71 2.25 -1.98
C LYS A 148 16.66 3.49 -2.88
#